data_AF-A0A7J6TNC7-F1
#
_entry.id   AF-A0A7J6TNC7-F1
#
_cell.length_a   1.000
_cell.length_b   1.000
_cell.length_c   1.000
_cell.angle_alpha   90.00
_cell.angle_beta   90.00
_cell.angle_gamma   90.00
#
_symmetry.space_group_name_H-M   'P 1'
#
loop_
_entity.id
_entity.type
_entity.pdbx_description
1 polymer ?
#
loop_
_entity_poly.entity_id
_entity_poly.type
_entity_poly.pdbx_seq_one_letter_code
_entity_poly.pdbx_strand_id
1 'polypeptide(L)'
;MSDTDSQPASDAKKRLEGAKPKGRVLLDFDTPPLPPKGNVLTGWSTLTKSIIGAGMLSFADAQAVCGWTLGIVLVLVFAVLSYFSLHLISRCAMKMPGKRLSYSTFAVAAGYPRMPLFIDSLMFIHNAGIDTAYLQVFASLGLALLENWSPGSTEGNRFLIRVGLIGFIVILLLPVCFLKRITYTAVTNFIGLCLFLYAVAAGVIYCFTVDE
;
A
#
# COMPACT_ATOMS: atom_id res chain seq x y z
N MET A 1 1.67 -41.83 -58.15
CA MET A 1 0.83 -42.88 -57.55
C MET A 1 1.20 -42.95 -56.08
N SER A 2 0.42 -42.54 -55.11
CA SER A 2 -0.81 -41.75 -54.98
C SER A 2 -0.88 -41.42 -53.48
N ASP A 3 -1.71 -40.44 -53.10
CA ASP A 3 -2.28 -40.22 -51.75
C ASP A 3 -1.36 -39.48 -50.76
N THR A 4 -1.53 -38.17 -50.52
CA THR A 4 -2.64 -37.47 -49.85
C THR A 4 -2.85 -37.96 -48.41
N ASP A 5 -2.39 -37.21 -47.39
CA ASP A 5 -3.26 -36.89 -46.24
C ASP A 5 -2.76 -35.74 -45.34
N SER A 6 -3.30 -34.54 -45.58
CA SER A 6 -4.08 -33.75 -44.61
C SER A 6 -3.63 -33.59 -43.13
N GLN A 7 -2.36 -33.29 -42.84
CA GLN A 7 -1.94 -32.92 -41.47
C GLN A 7 -1.93 -31.43 -41.02
N PRO A 8 -2.52 -30.41 -41.68
CA PRO A 8 -2.56 -29.06 -41.11
C PRO A 8 -3.81 -28.72 -40.27
N ALA A 9 -4.85 -29.57 -40.24
CA ALA A 9 -6.15 -29.19 -39.64
C ALA A 9 -6.31 -29.52 -38.13
N SER A 10 -5.54 -30.48 -37.60
CA SER A 10 -5.65 -30.90 -36.19
C SER A 10 -4.96 -29.92 -35.22
N ASP A 11 -3.83 -29.35 -35.62
CA ASP A 11 -3.06 -28.43 -34.75
C ASP A 11 -3.64 -27.01 -34.70
N ALA A 12 -4.39 -26.59 -35.72
CA ALA A 12 -5.08 -25.31 -35.70
C ALA A 12 -6.22 -25.29 -34.67
N LYS A 13 -6.94 -26.41 -34.49
CA LYS A 13 -8.05 -26.51 -33.54
C LYS A 13 -7.57 -26.45 -32.08
N LYS A 14 -6.41 -27.06 -31.78
CA LYS A 14 -5.82 -27.07 -30.42
C LYS A 14 -5.24 -25.71 -30.00
N ARG A 15 -4.88 -24.85 -30.97
CA ARG A 15 -4.41 -23.48 -30.73
C ARG A 15 -5.57 -22.48 -30.54
N LEU A 16 -6.76 -22.79 -31.06
CA LEU A 16 -7.95 -21.95 -30.95
C LEU A 16 -8.77 -22.18 -29.66
N GLU A 17 -8.65 -23.35 -29.01
CA GLU A 17 -9.36 -23.64 -27.74
C GLU A 17 -8.72 -23.03 -26.49
N GLY A 18 -7.50 -22.48 -26.58
CA GLY A 18 -6.83 -21.79 -25.46
C GLY A 18 -7.12 -20.29 -25.36
N ALA A 19 -7.80 -19.72 -26.35
CA ALA A 19 -8.13 -18.29 -26.39
C ALA A 19 -9.35 -17.98 -25.50
N LYS A 20 -9.21 -18.21 -24.19
CA LYS A 20 -10.21 -17.75 -23.20
C LYS A 20 -10.21 -16.21 -23.23
N PRO A 21 -11.37 -15.56 -23.43
CA PRO A 21 -11.45 -14.14 -23.73
C PRO A 21 -10.76 -13.29 -22.65
N LYS A 22 -9.95 -12.34 -23.12
CA LYS A 22 -9.09 -11.40 -22.39
C LYS A 22 -9.88 -10.32 -21.62
N GLY A 23 -11.00 -10.72 -21.00
CA GLY A 23 -11.93 -9.85 -20.27
C GLY A 23 -12.42 -10.43 -18.94
N ARG A 24 -11.87 -11.55 -18.46
CA ARG A 24 -12.37 -12.26 -17.26
C ARG A 24 -11.28 -12.65 -16.25
N VAL A 25 -10.30 -11.78 -16.03
CA VAL A 25 -9.17 -12.03 -15.11
C VAL A 25 -9.58 -11.98 -13.62
N LEU A 26 -10.74 -11.40 -13.30
CA LEU A 26 -11.28 -11.33 -11.93
C LEU A 26 -11.92 -12.64 -11.42
N LEU A 27 -12.13 -13.65 -12.27
CA LEU A 27 -12.86 -14.89 -11.95
C LEU A 27 -11.99 -16.15 -12.16
N ASP A 28 -10.69 -16.07 -11.84
CA ASP A 28 -9.80 -17.23 -11.87
C ASP A 28 -9.90 -18.02 -10.54
N PHE A 29 -11.08 -18.61 -10.31
CA PHE A 29 -11.36 -19.48 -9.15
C PHE A 29 -10.86 -20.92 -9.36
N ASP A 30 -10.56 -21.32 -10.60
CA ASP A 30 -10.18 -22.69 -10.98
C ASP A 30 -8.71 -23.01 -10.72
N THR A 31 -7.86 -22.03 -10.38
CA THR A 31 -6.44 -22.31 -10.10
C THR A 31 -6.21 -22.72 -8.64
N PRO A 32 -5.48 -23.82 -8.39
CA PRO A 32 -5.21 -24.29 -7.03
C PRO A 32 -4.46 -23.21 -6.22
N PRO A 33 -4.73 -23.08 -4.91
CA PRO A 33 -4.08 -22.09 -4.06
C PRO A 33 -2.56 -22.29 -4.11
N LEU A 34 -1.82 -21.21 -4.34
CA LEU A 34 -0.35 -21.27 -4.32
C LEU A 34 0.11 -21.66 -2.91
N PRO A 35 1.13 -22.53 -2.78
CA PRO A 35 1.67 -22.88 -1.48
C PRO A 35 2.15 -21.60 -0.77
N PRO A 36 1.76 -21.37 0.50
CA PRO A 36 2.11 -20.16 1.22
C PRO A 36 3.64 -20.05 1.32
N LYS A 37 4.20 -19.08 0.59
CA LYS A 37 5.61 -18.70 0.69
C LYS A 37 5.70 -17.44 1.54
N GLY A 38 5.79 -17.59 2.86
CA GLY A 38 5.96 -16.46 3.76
C GLY A 38 6.05 -16.88 5.23
N ASN A 39 6.86 -16.15 5.99
CA ASN A 39 6.96 -16.32 7.44
C ASN A 39 5.98 -15.35 8.14
N VAL A 40 5.44 -15.77 9.28
CA VAL A 40 4.57 -14.92 10.13
C VAL A 40 5.24 -13.61 10.51
N LEU A 41 6.57 -13.62 10.70
CA LEU A 41 7.37 -12.44 11.02
C LEU A 41 7.40 -11.42 9.87
N THR A 42 7.53 -11.90 8.63
CA THR A 42 7.51 -11.05 7.43
C THR A 42 6.11 -10.47 7.20
N GLY A 43 5.07 -11.27 7.45
CA GLY A 43 3.68 -10.78 7.42
C GLY A 43 3.43 -9.71 8.46
N TRP A 44 3.77 -9.97 9.72
CA TRP A 44 3.60 -9.04 10.83
C TRP A 44 4.31 -7.72 10.58
N SER A 45 5.57 -7.76 10.17
CA SER A 45 6.34 -6.55 9.90
C SER A 45 5.71 -5.74 8.76
N THR A 46 5.21 -6.40 7.70
CA THR A 46 4.65 -5.69 6.53
C THR A 46 3.36 -4.99 6.88
N LEU A 47 2.51 -5.65 7.67
CA LEU A 47 1.30 -5.04 8.22
C LEU A 47 1.63 -3.89 9.15
N THR A 48 2.62 -4.07 10.03
CA THR A 48 3.02 -3.05 11.01
C THR A 48 3.51 -1.77 10.34
N LYS A 49 4.40 -1.86 9.34
CA LYS A 49 4.85 -0.67 8.58
C LYS A 49 3.72 0.02 7.83
N SER A 50 2.71 -0.72 7.37
CA SER A 50 1.57 -0.11 6.69
C SER A 50 0.63 0.64 7.66
N ILE A 51 0.54 0.20 8.91
CA ILE A 51 -0.27 0.85 9.96
C ILE A 51 0.49 2.05 10.54
N ILE A 52 1.78 1.86 10.83
CA ILE A 52 2.72 2.89 11.30
C ILE A 52 3.10 3.76 10.09
N GLY A 53 2.19 4.66 9.71
CA GLY A 53 2.37 5.58 8.60
C GLY A 53 2.42 7.06 9.02
N ALA A 54 2.34 7.96 8.04
CA ALA A 54 2.28 9.40 8.27
C ALA A 54 1.12 9.84 9.20
N GLY A 55 0.07 9.00 9.32
CA GLY A 55 -1.05 9.24 10.23
C GLY A 55 -0.65 9.32 11.71
N MET A 56 0.46 8.69 12.13
CA MET A 56 0.94 8.81 13.51
C MET A 56 1.37 10.23 13.88
N LEU A 57 1.92 10.99 12.93
CA LEU A 57 2.33 12.38 13.17
C LEU A 57 1.11 13.26 13.45
N SER A 58 0.06 13.10 12.66
CA SER A 58 -1.22 13.79 12.87
C SER A 58 -1.92 13.33 14.14
N PHE A 59 -1.80 12.05 14.49
CA PHE A 59 -2.36 11.52 15.74
C PHE A 59 -1.69 12.14 16.98
N ALA A 60 -0.37 12.30 16.97
CA ALA A 60 0.36 12.95 18.06
C ALA A 60 -0.06 14.41 18.24
N ASP A 61 -0.19 15.16 17.14
CA ASP A 61 -0.66 16.55 17.15
C ASP A 61 -2.11 16.68 17.66
N ALA A 62 -3.01 15.80 17.20
CA ALA A 62 -4.39 15.76 17.69
C ALA A 62 -4.47 15.45 19.19
N GLN A 63 -3.61 14.55 19.69
CA GLN A 63 -3.55 14.24 21.12
C GLN A 63 -3.04 15.42 21.96
N ALA A 64 -2.14 16.24 21.42
CA ALA A 64 -1.67 17.45 22.08
C ALA A 64 -2.80 18.49 22.25
N VAL A 65 -3.72 18.60 21.28
CA VAL A 65 -4.84 19.54 21.32
C VAL A 65 -6.04 19.01 22.13
N CYS A 66 -6.37 17.73 22.03
CA CYS A 66 -7.54 17.13 22.67
C CYS A 66 -7.32 16.68 24.13
N GLY A 67 -6.07 16.66 24.59
CA GLY A 67 -5.70 16.20 25.92
C GLY A 67 -5.51 14.67 26.01
N TRP A 68 -4.72 14.25 26.99
CA TRP A 68 -4.21 12.88 27.09
C TRP A 68 -5.31 11.84 27.39
N THR A 69 -6.26 12.19 28.27
CA THR A 69 -7.36 11.29 28.66
C THR A 69 -8.23 10.92 27.47
N LEU A 70 -8.63 11.91 26.65
CA LEU A 70 -9.47 11.66 25.48
C LEU A 70 -8.70 10.89 24.40
N GLY A 71 -7.42 11.20 24.21
CA GLY A 71 -6.55 10.48 23.28
C GLY A 71 -6.48 8.98 23.58
N ILE A 72 -6.21 8.60 24.83
CA ILE A 72 -6.13 7.19 25.24
C ILE A 72 -7.47 6.46 25.04
N VAL A 73 -8.58 7.07 25.46
CA VAL A 73 -9.90 6.46 25.32
C VAL A 73 -10.22 6.22 23.84
N LEU A 74 -9.96 7.19 22.96
CA LEU A 74 -10.17 7.04 21.52
C LEU A 74 -9.29 5.94 20.93
N VAL A 75 -8.00 5.89 21.30
CA VAL A 75 -7.09 4.83 20.84
C VAL A 75 -7.61 3.44 21.21
N LEU A 76 -8.09 3.25 22.44
CA LEU A 76 -8.63 1.97 22.86
C LEU A 76 -9.88 1.58 22.06
N VAL A 77 -10.78 2.53 21.81
CA VAL A 77 -11.98 2.30 20.98
C VAL A 77 -11.60 1.91 19.56
N PHE A 78 -10.69 2.66 18.93
CA PHE A 78 -10.22 2.36 17.59
C PHE A 78 -9.45 1.04 17.52
N ALA A 79 -8.66 0.69 18.55
CA ALA A 79 -7.95 -0.59 18.61
C ALA A 79 -8.91 -1.78 18.60
N VAL A 80 -10.00 -1.73 19.39
CA VAL A 80 -11.04 -2.77 19.39
C VAL A 80 -11.74 -2.85 18.03
N LEU A 81 -12.08 -1.70 17.44
CA LEU A 81 -12.72 -1.64 16.12
C LEU A 81 -11.81 -2.19 15.01
N SER A 82 -10.51 -1.87 15.04
CA SER A 82 -9.52 -2.40 14.11
C SER A 82 -9.33 -3.90 14.28
N TYR A 83 -9.27 -4.40 15.52
CA TYR A 83 -9.18 -5.83 15.79
C TYR A 83 -10.40 -6.58 15.24
N PHE A 84 -11.60 -6.07 15.48
CA PHE A 84 -12.83 -6.64 14.94
C PHE A 84 -12.83 -6.64 13.41
N SER A 85 -12.44 -5.54 12.77
CA SER A 85 -12.35 -5.42 11.32
C SER A 85 -11.36 -6.43 10.73
N LEU A 86 -10.18 -6.57 11.32
CA LEU A 86 -9.17 -7.54 10.90
C LEU A 86 -9.65 -8.98 11.08
N HIS A 87 -10.38 -9.27 12.16
CA HIS A 87 -10.99 -10.58 12.39
C HIS A 87 -11.98 -10.93 11.28
N LEU A 88 -12.86 -10.01 10.91
CA LEU A 88 -13.84 -10.21 9.82
C LEU A 88 -13.13 -10.47 8.49
N ILE A 89 -12.13 -9.65 8.14
CA ILE A 89 -11.37 -9.80 6.89
C ILE A 89 -10.62 -11.15 6.86
N SER A 90 -10.02 -11.56 7.98
CA SER A 90 -9.33 -12.85 8.09
C SER A 90 -10.29 -14.02 7.88
N ARG A 91 -11.48 -13.98 8.47
CA ARG A 91 -12.52 -15.00 8.27
C ARG A 91 -13.01 -15.05 6.82
N CYS A 92 -13.17 -13.90 6.16
CA CYS A 92 -13.52 -13.83 4.74
C CYS A 92 -12.41 -14.40 3.85
N ALA A 93 -11.15 -14.08 4.16
CA ALA A 93 -9.97 -14.61 3.46
C ALA A 93 -9.89 -16.14 3.52
N MET A 94 -10.22 -16.76 4.66
CA MET A 94 -10.23 -18.22 4.82
C MET A 94 -11.37 -18.93 4.06
N LYS A 95 -12.47 -18.23 3.76
CA LYS A 95 -13.66 -18.82 3.10
C LYS A 95 -13.63 -18.70 1.57
N MET A 96 -12.69 -17.95 0.99
CA MET A 96 -12.61 -17.76 -0.45
C MET A 96 -11.79 -18.86 -1.15
N PRO A 97 -12.34 -19.56 -2.16
CA PRO A 97 -11.56 -20.42 -3.04
C PRO A 97 -10.82 -19.56 -4.09
N GLY A 98 -9.54 -19.83 -4.35
CA GLY A 98 -8.82 -19.27 -5.51
C GLY A 98 -7.46 -18.62 -5.24
N LYS A 99 -6.73 -18.33 -6.33
CA LYS A 99 -5.34 -17.83 -6.34
C LYS A 99 -5.17 -16.35 -5.96
N ARG A 100 -6.23 -15.54 -6.01
CA ARG A 100 -6.18 -14.08 -5.81
C ARG A 100 -7.19 -13.62 -4.76
N LEU A 101 -6.70 -13.39 -3.54
CA LEU A 101 -7.45 -12.69 -2.49
C LEU A 101 -7.37 -11.18 -2.75
N SER A 102 -8.42 -10.63 -3.36
CA SER A 102 -8.65 -9.19 -3.48
C SER A 102 -10.02 -8.85 -2.92
N TYR A 103 -10.18 -7.65 -2.37
CA TYR A 103 -11.47 -7.19 -1.85
C TYR A 103 -12.56 -7.19 -2.94
N SER A 104 -12.20 -6.91 -4.20
CA SER A 104 -13.11 -6.99 -5.35
C SER A 104 -13.47 -8.42 -5.75
N THR A 105 -12.56 -9.39 -5.63
CA THR A 105 -12.88 -10.80 -5.94
C THR A 105 -13.82 -11.42 -4.90
N PHE A 106 -13.75 -10.95 -3.65
CA PHE A 106 -14.74 -11.28 -2.61
C PHE A 106 -16.14 -10.77 -2.95
N ALA A 107 -16.25 -9.51 -3.37
CA ALA A 107 -17.55 -8.91 -3.72
C ALA A 107 -18.21 -9.62 -4.91
N VAL A 108 -17.42 -10.09 -5.88
CA VAL A 108 -17.92 -10.94 -6.98
C VAL A 108 -18.35 -12.32 -6.47
N ALA A 109 -17.56 -12.95 -5.61
CA ALA A 109 -17.88 -14.26 -5.03
C ALA A 109 -19.15 -14.25 -4.16
N ALA A 110 -19.45 -13.12 -3.51
CA ALA A 110 -20.65 -12.91 -2.71
C ALA A 110 -21.93 -12.69 -3.55
N GLY A 111 -21.84 -12.69 -4.89
CA GLY A 111 -22.99 -12.63 -5.79
C GLY A 111 -23.50 -11.22 -6.13
N TYR A 112 -22.74 -10.16 -5.79
CA TYR A 112 -23.12 -8.78 -6.09
C TYR A 112 -22.36 -8.23 -7.30
N PRO A 113 -22.98 -8.02 -8.47
CA PRO A 113 -22.28 -7.64 -9.70
C PRO A 113 -21.79 -6.17 -9.74
N ARG A 114 -22.37 -5.26 -8.95
CA ARG A 114 -21.98 -3.82 -8.91
C ARG A 114 -21.05 -3.45 -7.74
N MET A 115 -21.00 -4.29 -6.70
CA MET A 115 -20.22 -4.03 -5.49
C MET A 115 -18.69 -4.04 -5.69
N PRO A 116 -18.09 -4.88 -6.57
CA PRO A 116 -16.65 -4.88 -6.81
C PRO A 116 -16.12 -3.52 -7.28
N LEU A 117 -16.86 -2.87 -8.18
CA LEU A 117 -16.50 -1.54 -8.70
C LEU A 117 -16.51 -0.48 -7.60
N PHE A 118 -17.49 -0.55 -6.69
CA PHE A 118 -17.58 0.35 -5.55
C PHE A 118 -16.40 0.16 -4.60
N ILE A 119 -16.05 -1.09 -4.28
CA ILE A 119 -14.93 -1.43 -3.41
C ILE A 119 -13.59 -1.01 -4.01
N ASP A 120 -13.36 -1.24 -5.30
CA ASP A 120 -12.14 -0.81 -5.99
C ASP A 120 -12.03 0.73 -6.02
N SER A 121 -13.15 1.43 -6.20
CA SER A 121 -13.19 2.91 -6.16
C SER A 121 -12.87 3.46 -4.77
N LEU A 122 -13.42 2.87 -3.71
CA LEU A 122 -13.10 3.25 -2.33
C LEU A 122 -11.63 3.00 -2.00
N MET A 123 -11.08 1.86 -2.42
CA MET A 123 -9.67 1.54 -2.22
C MET A 123 -8.77 2.52 -2.96
N PHE A 124 -9.15 2.92 -4.17
CA PHE A 124 -8.43 3.95 -4.94
C PHE A 124 -8.41 5.30 -4.22
N ILE A 125 -9.56 5.78 -3.74
CA ILE A 125 -9.67 7.05 -3.01
C ILE A 125 -8.82 7.02 -1.72
N HIS A 126 -8.91 5.92 -0.96
CA HIS A 126 -8.14 5.77 0.27
C HIS A 126 -6.63 5.78 0.01
N ASN A 127 -6.18 5.02 -1.00
CA ASN A 127 -4.77 4.95 -1.35
C ASN A 127 -4.25 6.29 -1.90
N ALA A 128 -5.04 7.02 -2.69
CA ALA A 128 -4.68 8.35 -3.17
C ALA A 128 -4.46 9.34 -2.01
N GLY A 129 -5.27 9.24 -0.95
CA GLY A 129 -5.08 10.04 0.26
C GLY A 129 -3.77 9.73 0.98
N ILE A 130 -3.46 8.45 1.17
CA ILE A 130 -2.22 8.00 1.80
C ILE A 130 -0.99 8.45 1.00
N ASP A 131 -1.02 8.28 -0.32
CA ASP A 131 0.08 8.69 -1.22
C ASP A 131 0.31 10.21 -1.19
N THR A 132 -0.78 11.00 -1.23
CA THR A 132 -0.71 12.46 -1.12
C THR A 132 -0.10 12.90 0.21
N ALA A 133 -0.47 12.26 1.32
CA ALA A 133 0.09 12.57 2.63
C ALA A 133 1.60 12.29 2.70
N TYR A 134 2.06 11.17 2.11
CA TYR A 134 3.49 10.87 2.04
C TYR A 134 4.25 11.88 1.19
N LEU A 135 3.73 12.25 0.01
CA LEU A 135 4.32 13.28 -0.84
C LEU A 135 4.44 14.62 -0.10
N GLN A 136 3.42 14.99 0.67
CA GLN A 136 3.45 16.21 1.47
C GLN A 136 4.56 16.19 2.53
N VAL A 137 4.73 15.06 3.24
CA VAL A 137 5.79 14.88 4.25
C VAL A 137 7.17 14.94 3.61
N PHE A 138 7.39 14.23 2.50
CA PHE A 138 8.66 14.29 1.76
C PHE A 138 8.97 15.72 1.29
N ALA A 139 7.96 16.46 0.83
CA ALA A 139 8.15 17.83 0.41
C ALA A 139 8.54 18.77 1.55
N SER A 140 7.92 18.63 2.73
CA SER A 140 8.29 19.42 3.91
C SER A 140 9.70 19.09 4.40
N LEU A 141 10.10 17.82 4.37
CA LEU A 141 11.46 17.42 4.74
C LEU A 141 12.50 17.95 3.73
N GLY A 142 12.19 17.88 2.43
CA GLY A 142 13.03 18.43 1.38
C GLY A 142 13.22 19.95 1.51
N LEU A 143 12.17 20.68 1.87
CA LEU A 143 12.26 22.12 2.12
C LEU A 143 13.15 22.43 3.32
N ALA A 144 12.97 21.71 4.44
CA ALA A 144 13.79 21.89 5.64
C ALA A 144 15.28 21.59 5.37
N LEU A 145 15.56 20.56 4.57
CA LEU A 145 16.93 20.24 4.14
C LEU A 145 17.53 21.34 3.26
N LEU A 146 16.75 21.91 2.34
CA LEU A 146 17.20 23.00 1.47
C LEU A 146 17.48 24.27 2.27
N GLU A 147 16.64 24.61 3.23
CA GLU A 147 16.83 25.76 4.11
C GLU A 147 18.07 25.62 4.99
N ASN A 148 18.34 24.41 5.49
CA ASN A 148 19.55 24.13 6.27
C ASN A 148 20.82 24.16 5.42
N TRP A 149 20.73 23.79 4.14
CA TRP A 149 21.89 23.77 3.23
C TRP A 149 22.15 25.13 2.56
N SER A 150 21.11 25.92 2.32
CA SER A 150 21.20 27.25 1.69
C SER A 150 20.32 28.28 2.43
N PRO A 151 20.81 28.84 3.55
CA PRO A 151 20.09 29.84 4.32
C PRO A 151 19.79 31.10 3.46
N GLY A 152 18.54 31.54 3.42
CA GLY A 152 18.12 32.79 2.76
C GLY A 152 17.64 32.68 1.30
N SER A 153 17.78 31.52 0.64
CA SER A 153 17.32 31.32 -0.74
C SER A 153 15.81 31.08 -0.89
N THR A 154 15.09 30.90 0.23
CA THR A 154 13.74 30.31 0.24
C THR A 154 12.63 31.29 0.63
N GLU A 155 12.97 32.47 1.18
CA GLU A 155 12.03 33.43 1.81
C GLU A 155 10.88 33.89 0.89
N GLY A 156 11.17 34.20 -0.39
CA GLY A 156 10.16 34.73 -1.33
C GLY A 156 9.34 33.67 -2.08
N ASN A 157 9.82 32.42 -2.13
CA ASN A 157 9.32 31.40 -3.07
C ASN A 157 9.02 30.04 -2.43
N ARG A 158 8.86 29.95 -1.09
CA ARG A 158 8.63 28.68 -0.36
C ARG A 158 7.54 27.80 -0.99
N PHE A 159 6.44 28.41 -1.43
CA PHE A 159 5.34 27.68 -2.10
C PHE A 159 5.77 27.09 -3.45
N LEU A 160 6.41 27.90 -4.31
CA LEU A 160 6.88 27.46 -5.63
C LEU A 160 7.96 26.39 -5.52
N ILE A 161 8.88 26.53 -4.55
CA ILE A 161 9.92 25.53 -4.28
C ILE A 161 9.27 24.22 -3.80
N ARG A 162 8.28 24.29 -2.90
CA ARG A 162 7.57 23.10 -2.42
C ARG A 162 6.83 22.37 -3.54
N VAL A 163 6.11 23.11 -4.41
CA VAL A 163 5.41 22.52 -5.57
C VAL A 163 6.42 21.93 -6.56
N GLY A 164 7.54 22.63 -6.81
CA GLY A 164 8.63 22.12 -7.65
C GLY A 164 9.25 20.83 -7.09
N LEU A 165 9.43 20.74 -5.77
CA LEU A 165 10.00 19.58 -5.10
C LEU A 165 9.03 18.38 -5.12
N ILE A 166 7.73 18.62 -4.95
CA ILE A 166 6.70 17.59 -5.15
C ILE A 166 6.73 17.09 -6.60
N GLY A 167 6.74 18.00 -7.58
CA GLY A 167 6.78 17.64 -9.01
C GLY A 167 8.02 16.82 -9.38
N PHE A 168 9.18 17.20 -8.85
CA PHE A 168 10.43 16.46 -9.04
C PHE A 168 10.37 15.05 -8.47
N ILE A 169 9.85 14.88 -7.25
CA ILE A 169 9.69 13.57 -6.62
C ILE A 169 8.73 12.68 -7.41
N VAL A 170 7.61 13.23 -7.89
CA VAL A 170 6.64 12.49 -8.71
C VAL A 170 7.26 12.03 -10.04
N ILE A 171 8.05 12.88 -10.70
CA ILE A 171 8.80 12.53 -11.91
C ILE A 171 9.78 11.38 -11.65
N LEU A 172 10.41 11.36 -10.49
CA LEU A 172 11.34 10.31 -10.10
C LEU A 172 10.61 9.00 -9.73
N LEU A 173 9.40 9.09 -9.16
CA LEU A 173 8.56 7.93 -8.82
C LEU A 173 7.94 7.27 -10.06
N LEU A 174 7.63 8.03 -11.11
CA LEU A 174 7.06 7.52 -12.36
C LEU A 174 7.79 6.29 -12.96
N PRO A 175 9.13 6.30 -13.16
CA PRO A 175 9.85 5.12 -13.65
C PRO A 175 9.89 3.98 -12.64
N VAL A 176 9.86 4.26 -11.34
CA VAL A 176 9.84 3.25 -10.28
C VAL A 176 8.51 2.50 -10.27
N CYS A 177 7.39 3.16 -10.55
CA CYS A 177 6.07 2.54 -10.68
C CYS A 177 5.99 1.55 -11.85
N PHE A 178 6.85 1.67 -12.86
CA PHE A 178 6.91 0.75 -14.00
C PHE A 178 7.73 -0.52 -13.73
N LEU A 179 8.40 -0.65 -12.58
CA LEU A 179 9.16 -1.86 -12.25
C LEU A 179 8.22 -3.05 -12.06
N LYS A 180 8.32 -4.01 -12.98
CA LYS A 180 7.44 -5.20 -13.09
C LYS A 180 7.55 -6.19 -11.93
N ARG A 181 8.59 -6.12 -11.08
CA ARG A 181 8.80 -7.07 -9.98
C ARG A 181 9.68 -6.51 -8.87
N ILE A 182 9.12 -6.34 -7.68
CA ILE A 182 9.86 -6.01 -6.45
C ILE A 182 10.10 -7.32 -5.70
N THR A 183 11.34 -7.83 -5.74
CA THR A 183 11.68 -9.18 -5.23
C THR A 183 12.18 -9.15 -3.76
N TYR A 184 12.45 -7.97 -3.19
CA TYR A 184 13.04 -7.82 -1.84
C TYR A 184 12.20 -6.96 -0.86
N THR A 185 10.88 -7.06 -0.93
CA THR A 185 9.95 -6.26 -0.12
C THR A 185 10.09 -6.52 1.38
N ALA A 186 10.42 -7.75 1.78
CA ALA A 186 10.61 -8.12 3.19
C ALA A 186 11.77 -7.35 3.85
N VAL A 187 12.89 -7.20 3.15
CA VAL A 187 14.08 -6.49 3.64
C VAL A 187 13.80 -4.99 3.73
N THR A 188 13.20 -4.40 2.69
CA THR A 188 12.74 -3.00 2.70
C THR A 188 11.82 -2.72 3.88
N ASN A 189 10.93 -3.66 4.17
CA ASN A 189 9.98 -3.50 5.23
C ASN A 189 10.64 -3.52 6.62
N PHE A 190 11.58 -4.44 6.84
CA PHE A 190 12.35 -4.49 8.09
C PHE A 190 13.22 -3.24 8.29
N ILE A 191 13.95 -2.80 7.25
CA ILE A 191 14.75 -1.57 7.29
C ILE A 191 13.86 -0.36 7.61
N GLY A 192 12.70 -0.29 6.98
CA GLY A 192 11.74 0.77 7.22
C GLY A 192 11.25 0.84 8.67
N LEU A 193 11.03 -0.31 9.30
CA LEU A 193 10.66 -0.39 10.71
C LEU A 193 11.81 0.09 11.62
N CYS A 194 13.04 -0.33 11.33
CA CYS A 194 14.22 0.13 12.08
C CYS A 194 14.43 1.64 11.97
N LEU A 195 14.29 2.21 10.77
CA LEU A 195 14.44 3.65 10.55
C LEU A 195 13.35 4.45 11.25
N PHE A 196 12.13 3.92 11.28
CA PHE A 196 11.03 4.50 12.04
C PHE A 196 11.31 4.49 13.54
N LEU A 197 11.75 3.35 14.10
CA LEU A 197 12.12 3.25 15.52
C LEU A 197 13.24 4.23 15.88
N TYR A 198 14.22 4.41 14.99
CA TYR A 198 15.26 5.42 15.15
C TYR A 198 14.68 6.83 15.20
N ALA A 199 13.76 7.19 14.31
CA ALA A 199 13.12 8.51 14.31
C ALA A 199 12.35 8.79 15.61
N VAL A 200 11.64 7.79 16.15
CA VAL A 200 10.96 7.90 17.45
C VAL A 200 11.97 8.09 18.58
N ALA A 201 13.03 7.28 18.64
CA ALA A 201 14.07 7.40 19.67
C ALA A 201 14.76 8.77 19.61
N ALA A 202 15.09 9.25 18.42
CA ALA A 202 15.67 10.59 18.24
C ALA A 202 14.71 11.70 18.70
N GLY A 203 13.41 11.59 18.41
CA GLY A 203 12.40 12.52 18.90
C GLY A 203 12.25 12.52 20.42
N VAL A 204 12.31 11.34 21.06
CA VAL A 204 12.27 11.21 22.52
C VAL A 204 13.51 11.83 23.16
N ILE A 205 14.71 11.55 22.64
CA ILE A 205 15.96 12.17 23.13
C ILE A 205 15.89 13.69 22.99
N TYR A 206 15.43 14.19 21.85
CA TYR A 206 15.28 15.63 21.61
C TYR A 206 14.34 16.27 22.63
N CYS A 207 13.20 15.63 22.94
CA CYS A 207 12.27 16.09 23.96
C CYS A 207 12.97 16.24 25.33
N PHE A 208 13.73 15.23 25.76
CA PHE A 208 14.45 15.29 27.02
C PHE A 208 15.57 16.35 27.06
N THR A 209 16.24 16.61 25.94
CA THR A 209 17.30 17.64 25.89
C THR A 209 16.77 19.07 25.84
N VAL A 210 15.53 19.27 25.38
CA VAL A 210 14.90 20.60 25.33
C VAL A 210 14.31 20.98 26.70
N ASP A 211 14.00 20.00 27.53
CA ASP A 211 13.47 20.19 28.89
C ASP A 211 14.56 20.54 29.94
N GLU A 212 15.85 20.58 29.55
CA GLU A 212 16.98 21.12 30.36
C GLU A 212 17.37 22.54 29.93
#